data_AF-A0A833M4H4-F1
#
_entry.id   AF-A0A833M4H4-F1
#
_cell.length_a   1.000
_cell.length_b   1.000
_cell.length_c   1.000
_cell.angle_alpha   90.00
_cell.angle_beta   90.00
_cell.angle_gamma   90.00
#
_symmetry.space_group_name_H-M   'P 1'
#
loop_
_entity.id
_entity.type
_entity.pdbx_description
1 polymer ?
#
loop_
_entity_poly.entity_id
_entity_poly.type
_entity_poly.pdbx_seq_one_letter_code
_entity_poly.pdbx_strand_id
1 'polypeptide(L)'
;MRAGARRHQVRVRLDRRTHHADRRGADPGLLTLLGRRRLAPRRGARLVRQAVRAQLAGRLGLGPRVAAAAPAGRGGRGHPPALRRGLPPADRKGSGGAVTLRVLAAEPIYSAEKVRAIHEALDSGSVDVAFQPIADVRRRRLHAYEALARPRTRVFASTPEMFEVAIQAGRIAELGRLHRDQAVKRCAGYTLFLNIHPHEFDYGWLVRPDDPMFRHRWPVTLEITESVPLKYFAQCHSVLAEIRRKGISLAIDDLGAGFSNLKYISDLEPEVVKLDRELIAGLVPDSRQFRLLASIVALCHNMEAQVTAEGVETEAELDAVVALGVDFVQGYVFGRPADPPPDLIWPGTRR
;
A
#
# COMPACT_ATOMS: atom_id res chain seq x y z
N MET A 1 3.68 -40.69 18.02
CA MET A 1 2.69 -40.73 16.91
C MET A 1 2.35 -39.30 16.49
N ARG A 2 2.69 -38.91 15.25
CA ARG A 2 2.43 -37.58 14.67
C ARG A 2 1.02 -37.54 14.08
N ALA A 3 0.18 -36.58 14.47
CA ALA A 3 -1.05 -36.23 13.76
C ALA A 3 -0.84 -34.93 12.98
N GLY A 4 -0.64 -35.05 11.66
CA GLY A 4 -0.40 -33.91 10.77
C GLY A 4 -1.69 -33.13 10.46
N ALA A 5 -1.68 -31.83 10.72
CA ALA A 5 -2.70 -30.90 10.24
C ALA A 5 -2.61 -30.76 8.71
N ARG A 6 -3.45 -31.48 7.96
CA ARG A 6 -3.52 -31.35 6.50
C ARG A 6 -4.26 -30.06 6.12
N ARG A 7 -3.56 -29.08 5.58
CA ARG A 7 -4.14 -27.85 5.01
C ARG A 7 -5.12 -28.18 3.87
N HIS A 8 -6.33 -27.64 3.92
CA HIS A 8 -7.33 -27.76 2.86
C HIS A 8 -6.94 -26.86 1.67
N GLN A 9 -6.47 -27.45 0.56
CA GLN A 9 -6.25 -26.70 -0.68
C GLN A 9 -7.56 -26.64 -1.50
N VAL A 10 -8.07 -25.42 -1.67
CA VAL A 10 -9.16 -25.10 -2.60
C VAL A 10 -8.52 -24.43 -3.82
N ARG A 11 -8.65 -25.04 -5.02
CA ARG A 11 -8.16 -24.43 -6.27
C ARG A 11 -9.31 -23.66 -6.94
N VAL A 12 -9.14 -22.34 -7.06
CA VAL A 12 -10.03 -21.45 -7.85
C VAL A 12 -9.56 -21.48 -9.31
N ARG A 13 -10.47 -21.73 -10.26
CA ARG A 13 -10.20 -21.59 -11.69
C ARG A 13 -11.17 -20.56 -12.26
N LEU A 14 -10.65 -19.45 -12.78
CA LEU A 14 -11.43 -18.46 -13.53
C LEU A 14 -11.60 -18.96 -14.95
N ASP A 15 -12.84 -19.11 -15.42
CA ASP A 15 -13.11 -19.50 -16.81
C ASP A 15 -13.25 -18.22 -17.65
N ARG A 16 -12.30 -17.97 -18.56
CA ARG A 16 -12.28 -16.78 -19.44
C ARG A 16 -13.17 -16.97 -20.66
N ARG A 17 -14.42 -17.39 -20.48
CA ARG A 17 -15.37 -17.57 -21.59
C ARG A 17 -16.63 -16.75 -21.42
N THR A 18 -16.48 -15.44 -21.48
CA THR A 18 -17.53 -14.50 -21.92
C THR A 18 -16.84 -13.28 -22.54
N HIS A 19 -16.33 -13.45 -23.76
CA HIS A 19 -16.03 -12.32 -24.64
C HIS A 19 -17.32 -11.88 -25.31
N HIS A 20 -17.89 -10.78 -24.79
CA HIS A 20 -18.56 -9.70 -25.50
C HIS A 20 -19.44 -8.94 -24.50
N ALA A 21 -19.00 -7.76 -24.07
CA ALA A 21 -19.91 -6.77 -23.50
C ALA A 21 -19.40 -5.37 -23.77
N ASP A 22 -20.33 -4.61 -24.34
CA ASP A 22 -20.31 -3.25 -24.81
C ASP A 22 -20.13 -2.25 -23.65
N ARG A 23 -19.84 -0.98 -23.99
CA ARG A 23 -19.42 0.14 -23.11
C ARG A 23 -20.46 0.61 -22.05
N ARG A 24 -21.36 -0.22 -21.55
CA ARG A 24 -22.34 0.17 -20.51
C ARG A 24 -22.63 -0.98 -19.55
N GLY A 25 -22.16 -0.84 -18.30
CA GLY A 25 -22.54 -1.71 -17.18
C GLY A 25 -21.65 -2.94 -17.02
N ALA A 26 -21.09 -3.13 -15.82
CA ALA A 26 -20.27 -4.27 -15.47
C ALA A 26 -21.11 -5.56 -15.46
N ASP A 27 -20.91 -6.44 -16.44
CA ASP A 27 -21.49 -7.78 -16.43
C ASP A 27 -20.70 -8.66 -15.44
N PRO A 28 -21.31 -9.23 -14.39
CA PRO A 28 -20.58 -9.95 -13.37
C PRO A 28 -19.98 -11.26 -13.89
N GLY A 29 -18.64 -11.35 -13.86
CA GLY A 29 -17.91 -12.58 -14.19
C GLY A 29 -18.30 -13.77 -13.29
N LEU A 30 -18.45 -14.95 -13.89
CA LEU A 30 -18.74 -16.20 -13.19
C LEU A 30 -17.45 -16.81 -12.61
N LEU A 31 -17.46 -17.24 -11.35
CA LEU A 31 -16.27 -17.78 -10.67
C LEU A 31 -16.57 -19.20 -10.15
N THR A 32 -15.99 -20.21 -10.81
CA THR A 32 -16.26 -21.62 -10.49
C THR A 32 -15.18 -22.18 -9.57
N LEU A 33 -15.61 -22.77 -8.44
CA LEU A 33 -14.75 -23.34 -7.42
C LEU A 33 -14.88 -24.87 -7.39
N LEU A 34 -13.79 -25.58 -7.70
CA LEU A 34 -13.75 -27.04 -7.72
C LEU A 34 -13.10 -27.56 -6.44
N GLY A 35 -13.91 -28.15 -5.54
CA GLY A 35 -13.44 -28.80 -4.31
C GLY A 35 -13.36 -30.32 -4.45
N ARG A 36 -12.30 -30.94 -3.91
CA ARG A 36 -12.08 -32.41 -3.98
C ARG A 36 -12.80 -33.23 -2.89
N ARG A 37 -13.54 -32.62 -1.94
CA ARG A 37 -14.30 -33.37 -0.91
C ARG A 37 -15.64 -32.71 -0.57
N ARG A 38 -16.64 -33.54 -0.24
CA ARG A 38 -17.94 -33.11 0.29
C ARG A 38 -17.74 -32.38 1.63
N LEU A 39 -17.95 -31.07 1.63
CA LEU A 39 -18.06 -30.27 2.85
C LEU A 39 -19.54 -30.12 3.21
N ALA A 40 -19.89 -30.15 4.50
CA ALA A 40 -21.25 -29.86 4.94
C ALA A 40 -21.70 -28.47 4.41
N PRO A 41 -22.93 -28.31 3.88
CA PRO A 41 -23.33 -27.14 3.09
C PRO A 41 -23.04 -25.79 3.74
N ARG A 42 -23.27 -25.68 5.07
CA ARG A 42 -23.05 -24.45 5.83
C ARG A 42 -21.57 -24.14 6.10
N ARG A 43 -20.75 -25.16 6.42
CA ARG A 43 -19.30 -25.00 6.66
C ARG A 43 -18.53 -24.79 5.35
N GLY A 44 -18.91 -25.49 4.29
CA GLY A 44 -18.36 -25.32 2.95
C GLY A 44 -18.63 -23.92 2.39
N ALA A 45 -19.87 -23.43 2.48
CA ALA A 45 -20.22 -22.09 2.01
C ALA A 45 -19.52 -20.95 2.79
N ARG A 46 -19.17 -21.15 4.07
CA ARG A 46 -18.42 -20.15 4.86
C ARG A 46 -16.94 -20.11 4.44
N LEU A 47 -16.28 -21.26 4.37
CA LEU A 47 -14.86 -21.37 3.96
C LEU A 47 -14.67 -20.91 2.50
N VAL A 48 -15.62 -21.24 1.63
CA VAL A 48 -15.62 -20.81 0.23
C VAL A 48 -15.86 -19.30 0.10
N ARG A 49 -16.79 -18.71 0.87
CA ARG A 49 -16.97 -17.24 0.92
C ARG A 49 -15.72 -16.52 1.43
N GLN A 50 -15.04 -17.08 2.42
CA GLN A 50 -13.83 -16.52 3.00
C GLN A 50 -12.64 -16.58 2.02
N ALA A 51 -12.47 -17.72 1.33
CA ALA A 51 -11.46 -17.87 0.29
C ALA A 51 -11.70 -16.93 -0.91
N VAL A 52 -12.94 -16.81 -1.38
CA VAL A 52 -13.29 -15.89 -2.48
C VAL A 52 -13.17 -14.43 -2.07
N ARG A 53 -13.52 -14.07 -0.83
CA ARG A 53 -13.24 -12.72 -0.29
C ARG A 53 -11.76 -12.40 -0.32
N ALA A 54 -10.91 -13.29 0.19
CA ALA A 54 -9.46 -13.07 0.22
C ALA A 54 -8.86 -12.96 -1.20
N GLN A 55 -9.35 -13.77 -2.15
CA GLN A 55 -8.80 -13.80 -3.51
C GLN A 55 -9.34 -12.68 -4.42
N LEU A 56 -10.57 -12.20 -4.20
CA LEU A 56 -11.14 -11.06 -4.92
C LEU A 56 -10.65 -9.73 -4.34
N ALA A 57 -10.55 -9.59 -3.01
CA ALA A 57 -9.99 -8.40 -2.38
C ALA A 57 -8.56 -8.13 -2.87
N GLY A 58 -7.74 -9.18 -2.99
CA GLY A 58 -6.37 -9.06 -3.49
C GLY A 58 -6.21 -8.84 -4.99
N ARG A 59 -7.26 -8.99 -5.82
CA ARG A 59 -7.16 -8.89 -7.29
C ARG A 59 -8.05 -7.84 -7.95
N LEU A 60 -9.13 -7.40 -7.29
CA LEU A 60 -10.09 -6.47 -7.88
C LEU A 60 -10.30 -5.19 -7.07
N GLY A 61 -9.69 -5.04 -5.88
CA GLY A 61 -9.92 -3.88 -5.03
C GLY A 61 -11.38 -3.73 -4.55
N LEU A 62 -12.20 -4.77 -4.70
CA LEU A 62 -13.63 -4.77 -4.38
C LEU A 62 -13.88 -5.50 -3.06
N GLY A 63 -14.69 -4.89 -2.18
CA GLY A 63 -15.09 -5.42 -0.88
C GLY A 63 -16.41 -6.15 -1.06
N PRO A 64 -16.46 -7.49 -1.13
CA PRO A 64 -17.60 -8.11 -1.74
C PRO A 64 -18.71 -8.45 -0.73
N ARG A 65 -19.94 -8.04 -1.05
CA ARG A 65 -21.13 -8.82 -0.72
C ARG A 65 -21.16 -10.05 -1.64
N VAL A 66 -20.45 -11.11 -1.24
CA VAL A 66 -20.48 -12.40 -1.94
C VAL A 66 -21.79 -13.12 -1.60
N ALA A 67 -22.75 -13.10 -2.52
CA ALA A 67 -23.87 -14.03 -2.48
C ALA A 67 -23.38 -15.41 -2.98
N ALA A 68 -23.51 -16.43 -2.13
CA ALA A 68 -23.14 -17.80 -2.47
C ALA A 68 -24.42 -18.63 -2.54
N ALA A 69 -24.77 -19.11 -3.73
CA ALA A 69 -25.82 -20.11 -3.91
C ALA A 69 -25.17 -21.49 -4.03
N ALA A 70 -25.52 -22.42 -3.13
CA ALA A 70 -25.19 -23.83 -3.32
C ALA A 70 -26.21 -24.43 -4.32
N PRO A 71 -25.80 -25.32 -5.23
CA PRO A 71 -26.78 -26.09 -5.99
C PRO A 71 -27.60 -26.90 -4.98
N ALA A 72 -28.92 -26.71 -5.02
CA ALA A 72 -29.84 -27.50 -4.21
C ALA A 72 -29.61 -28.98 -4.52
N GLY A 73 -29.23 -29.74 -3.49
CA GLY A 73 -29.37 -31.19 -3.52
C GLY A 73 -30.81 -31.52 -3.87
N ARG A 74 -31.01 -32.47 -4.79
CA ARG A 74 -32.32 -32.91 -5.25
C ARG A 74 -33.28 -33.08 -4.06
N GLY A 75 -34.37 -32.30 -4.04
CA GLY A 75 -35.47 -32.45 -3.09
C GLY A 75 -35.83 -31.15 -2.39
N GLY A 76 -36.69 -30.35 -3.02
CA GLY A 76 -37.26 -29.15 -2.40
C GLY A 76 -37.91 -28.25 -3.44
N ARG A 77 -39.23 -28.34 -3.58
CA ARG A 77 -40.03 -27.47 -4.43
C ARG A 77 -40.11 -26.08 -3.78
N GLY A 78 -39.75 -25.04 -4.52
CA GLY A 78 -40.05 -23.65 -4.14
C GLY A 78 -38.92 -22.66 -4.43
N HIS A 79 -38.86 -22.15 -5.67
CA HIS A 79 -38.43 -20.78 -5.99
C HIS A 79 -38.78 -20.44 -7.47
N PRO A 80 -39.01 -19.15 -7.80
CA PRO A 80 -39.70 -18.73 -9.02
C PRO A 80 -38.90 -18.91 -10.33
N PRO A 81 -39.56 -18.90 -11.51
CA PRO A 81 -39.06 -19.48 -12.76
C PRO A 81 -37.94 -18.72 -13.50
N ALA A 82 -37.49 -17.56 -13.02
CA ALA A 82 -36.65 -16.65 -13.80
C ALA A 82 -35.14 -16.99 -13.83
N LEU A 83 -34.68 -18.02 -13.13
CA LEU A 83 -33.24 -18.29 -12.91
C LEU A 83 -32.69 -19.54 -13.63
N ARG A 84 -33.39 -20.07 -14.63
CA ARG A 84 -33.01 -21.36 -15.29
C ARG A 84 -32.27 -21.25 -16.62
N ARG A 85 -32.18 -20.09 -17.27
CA ARG A 85 -31.49 -19.97 -18.56
C ARG A 85 -30.03 -19.55 -18.37
N GLY A 86 -29.09 -20.46 -18.65
CA GLY A 86 -27.66 -20.11 -18.81
C GLY A 86 -26.61 -20.99 -18.12
N LEU A 87 -26.97 -22.12 -17.49
CA LEU A 87 -25.97 -23.05 -16.94
C LEU A 87 -25.51 -24.06 -18.01
N PRO A 88 -24.20 -24.18 -18.32
CA PRO A 88 -23.71 -25.29 -19.14
C PRO A 88 -23.92 -26.62 -18.40
N PRO A 89 -24.17 -27.73 -19.13
CA PRO A 89 -24.35 -29.04 -18.51
C PRO A 89 -23.08 -29.43 -17.74
N ALA A 90 -23.23 -29.84 -16.48
CA ALA A 90 -22.13 -30.33 -15.67
C ALA A 90 -21.62 -31.67 -16.24
N ASP A 91 -20.33 -31.72 -16.60
CA ASP A 91 -19.66 -32.94 -17.05
C ASP A 91 -19.81 -34.05 -16.01
N ARG A 92 -20.50 -35.11 -16.42
CA ARG A 92 -20.71 -36.32 -15.64
C ARG A 92 -19.43 -37.16 -15.66
N LYS A 93 -18.55 -36.98 -14.68
CA LYS A 93 -17.72 -38.04 -14.06
C LYS A 93 -16.80 -37.43 -13.00
N GLY A 94 -17.14 -37.66 -11.74
CA GLY A 94 -16.31 -37.28 -10.60
C GLY A 94 -17.16 -36.95 -9.38
N SER A 95 -17.07 -37.77 -8.34
CA SER A 95 -17.79 -37.67 -7.06
C SER A 95 -17.32 -36.50 -6.16
N GLY A 96 -17.00 -35.35 -6.75
CA GLY A 96 -16.67 -34.11 -6.05
C GLY A 96 -17.79 -33.07 -6.19
N GLY A 97 -18.29 -32.53 -5.08
CA GLY A 97 -19.28 -31.45 -5.13
C GLY A 97 -18.63 -30.15 -5.62
N ALA A 98 -18.97 -29.69 -6.82
CA ALA A 98 -18.59 -28.38 -7.31
C ALA A 98 -19.54 -27.32 -6.72
N VAL A 99 -18.98 -26.20 -6.25
CA VAL A 99 -19.75 -25.03 -5.79
C VAL A 99 -19.47 -23.90 -6.78
N THR A 100 -20.47 -23.52 -7.56
CA THR A 100 -20.39 -22.37 -8.47
C THR A 100 -20.79 -21.12 -7.70
N LEU A 101 -19.93 -20.10 -7.67
CA LEU A 101 -20.27 -18.80 -7.10
C LEU A 101 -20.49 -17.79 -8.22
N ARG A 102 -21.61 -17.09 -8.17
CA ARG A 102 -21.87 -15.93 -9.03
C ARG A 102 -21.77 -14.68 -8.18
N VAL A 103 -20.80 -13.82 -8.49
CA VAL A 103 -20.78 -12.46 -7.93
C VAL A 103 -21.95 -11.73 -8.56
N LEU A 104 -22.91 -11.21 -7.79
CA LEU A 104 -24.16 -10.65 -8.35
C LEU A 104 -24.07 -9.14 -8.61
N ALA A 105 -23.20 -8.46 -7.88
CA ALA A 105 -22.82 -7.07 -8.08
C ALA A 105 -21.53 -6.81 -7.31
N ALA A 106 -20.68 -5.96 -7.84
CA ALA A 106 -19.57 -5.37 -7.11
C ALA A 106 -19.85 -3.88 -6.99
N GLU A 107 -20.40 -3.46 -5.85
CA GLU A 107 -20.48 -2.03 -5.54
C GLU A 107 -19.05 -1.53 -5.28
N PRO A 108 -18.67 -0.34 -5.79
CA PRO A 108 -17.41 0.26 -5.41
C PRO A 108 -17.38 0.44 -3.89
N ILE A 109 -16.23 0.13 -3.25
CA ILE A 109 -16.09 0.25 -1.78
C ILE A 109 -16.31 1.70 -1.35
N TYR A 110 -16.00 2.63 -2.24
CA TYR A 110 -16.16 4.07 -2.05
C TYR A 110 -17.26 4.65 -2.94
N SER A 111 -17.79 5.81 -2.53
CA SER A 111 -18.87 6.49 -3.24
C SER A 111 -18.45 6.94 -4.65
N ALA A 112 -19.42 7.06 -5.56
CA ALA A 112 -19.19 7.62 -6.90
C ALA A 112 -18.62 9.05 -6.85
N GLU A 113 -18.93 9.79 -5.79
CA GLU A 113 -18.37 11.11 -5.49
C GLU A 113 -16.85 11.06 -5.25
N LYS A 114 -16.37 10.10 -4.43
CA LYS A 114 -14.93 9.91 -4.17
C LYS A 114 -14.14 9.57 -5.43
N VAL A 115 -14.67 8.66 -6.26
CA VAL A 115 -14.05 8.30 -7.54
C VAL A 115 -14.00 9.50 -8.49
N ARG A 116 -15.07 10.29 -8.55
CA ARG A 116 -15.11 11.52 -9.35
C ARG A 116 -14.08 12.53 -8.88
N ALA A 117 -13.91 12.72 -7.58
CA ALA A 117 -12.91 13.62 -7.02
C ALA A 117 -11.47 13.25 -7.42
N ILE A 118 -11.16 11.94 -7.57
CA ILE A 118 -9.86 11.51 -8.14
C ILE A 118 -9.75 11.95 -9.60
N HIS A 119 -10.77 11.72 -10.43
CA HIS A 119 -10.72 12.14 -11.83
C HIS A 119 -10.58 13.66 -11.97
N GLU A 120 -11.32 14.44 -11.17
CA GLU A 120 -11.23 15.91 -11.17
C GLU A 120 -9.83 16.40 -10.77
N ALA A 121 -9.20 15.78 -9.77
CA ALA A 121 -7.82 16.10 -9.38
C ALA A 121 -6.82 15.83 -10.52
N LEU A 122 -6.99 14.72 -11.25
CA LEU A 122 -6.16 14.38 -12.40
C LEU A 122 -6.40 15.29 -13.60
N ASP A 123 -7.66 15.55 -13.94
CA ASP A 123 -8.06 16.40 -15.08
C ASP A 123 -7.62 17.85 -14.88
N SER A 124 -7.73 18.36 -13.64
CA SER A 124 -7.22 19.69 -13.28
C SER A 124 -5.70 19.74 -13.12
N GLY A 125 -5.02 18.59 -13.14
CA GLY A 125 -3.58 18.48 -12.94
C GLY A 125 -3.15 19.00 -11.57
N SER A 126 -3.96 18.79 -10.52
CA SER A 126 -3.71 19.40 -9.22
C SER A 126 -4.05 18.51 -8.02
N VAL A 127 -3.04 18.33 -7.17
CA VAL A 127 -3.15 17.82 -5.79
C VAL A 127 -2.37 18.80 -4.92
N ASP A 128 -2.80 19.01 -3.68
CA ASP A 128 -2.00 19.83 -2.76
C ASP A 128 -0.87 19.00 -2.18
N VAL A 129 0.23 19.68 -1.87
CA VAL A 129 1.42 19.09 -1.25
C VAL A 129 1.77 19.94 -0.04
N ALA A 130 2.22 19.29 1.02
CA ALA A 130 2.87 19.95 2.15
C ALA A 130 4.25 19.33 2.33
N PHE A 131 5.19 20.10 2.85
CA PHE A 131 6.57 19.67 3.06
C PHE A 131 6.89 19.65 4.54
N GLN A 132 7.52 18.57 4.99
CA GLN A 132 8.00 18.46 6.36
C GLN A 132 9.53 18.33 6.40
N PRO A 133 10.24 19.10 7.24
CA PRO A 133 11.68 19.06 7.27
C PRO A 133 12.19 17.78 7.95
N ILE A 134 13.25 17.22 7.37
CA ILE A 134 14.05 16.13 7.92
C ILE A 134 15.39 16.76 8.35
N ALA A 135 15.75 16.60 9.62
CA ALA A 135 16.95 17.19 10.21
C ALA A 135 18.12 16.20 10.24
N ASP A 136 19.31 16.66 9.86
CA ASP A 136 20.57 16.00 10.21
C ASP A 136 20.94 16.40 11.64
N VAL A 137 20.74 15.48 12.58
CA VAL A 137 20.92 15.75 14.01
C VAL A 137 22.37 15.87 14.43
N ARG A 138 23.30 15.26 13.68
CA ARG A 138 24.74 15.36 13.94
C ARG A 138 25.28 16.71 13.49
N ARG A 139 24.86 17.19 12.32
CA ARG A 139 25.31 18.47 11.74
C ARG A 139 24.43 19.66 12.11
N ARG A 140 23.32 19.41 12.80
CA ARG A 140 22.31 20.39 13.21
C ARG A 140 21.80 21.28 12.07
N ARG A 141 21.47 20.67 10.93
CA ARG A 141 21.01 21.38 9.73
C ARG A 141 19.87 20.65 9.04
N LEU A 142 19.18 21.34 8.14
CA LEU A 142 18.22 20.72 7.23
C LEU A 142 18.94 19.69 6.35
N HIS A 143 18.41 18.46 6.34
CA HIS A 143 18.85 17.40 5.45
C HIS A 143 18.02 17.40 4.15
N ALA A 144 16.70 17.36 4.28
CA ALA A 144 15.76 17.23 3.17
C ALA A 144 14.35 17.66 3.59
N TYR A 145 13.41 17.69 2.63
CA TYR A 145 11.98 17.73 2.90
C TYR A 145 11.30 16.44 2.43
N GLU A 146 10.33 15.95 3.19
CA GLU A 146 9.35 14.98 2.70
C GLU A 146 8.15 15.70 2.09
N ALA A 147 7.77 15.32 0.87
CA ALA A 147 6.59 15.83 0.20
C ALA A 147 5.36 14.96 0.48
N LEU A 148 4.40 15.52 1.20
CA LEU A 148 3.22 14.84 1.70
C LEU A 148 1.98 15.28 0.91
N ALA A 149 1.31 14.33 0.25
CA ALA A 149 0.08 14.62 -0.48
C ALA A 149 -1.04 15.10 0.46
N ARG A 150 -1.81 16.08 0.02
CA ARG A 150 -2.97 16.65 0.71
C ARG A 150 -4.18 16.66 -0.22
N PRO A 151 -5.26 15.96 0.12
CA PRO A 151 -6.50 16.05 -0.64
C PRO A 151 -7.03 17.49 -0.61
N ARG A 152 -7.29 18.06 -1.79
CA ARG A 152 -7.91 19.39 -1.94
C ARG A 152 -9.34 19.42 -1.43
N THR A 153 -10.05 18.33 -1.67
CA THR A 153 -11.46 18.19 -1.32
C THR A 153 -11.59 17.54 0.06
N ARG A 154 -12.65 17.92 0.80
CA ARG A 154 -13.00 17.29 2.08
C ARG A 154 -13.78 15.98 1.91
N VAL A 155 -13.97 15.52 0.66
CA VAL A 155 -14.68 14.27 0.34
C VAL A 155 -13.89 13.07 0.87
N PHE A 156 -12.55 13.19 0.93
CA PHE A 156 -11.68 12.21 1.57
C PHE A 156 -11.49 12.56 3.04
N ALA A 157 -11.70 11.59 3.93
CA ALA A 157 -11.46 11.73 5.36
C ALA A 157 -9.96 11.85 5.68
N SER A 158 -9.09 11.29 4.81
CA SER A 158 -7.65 11.29 4.98
C SER A 158 -6.91 11.10 3.66
N THR A 159 -5.61 11.40 3.63
CA THR A 159 -4.74 11.12 2.48
C THR A 159 -4.68 9.61 2.17
N PRO A 160 -4.50 8.68 3.14
CA PRO A 160 -4.58 7.25 2.86
C PRO A 160 -5.88 6.83 2.16
N GLU A 161 -7.03 7.39 2.56
CA GLU A 161 -8.29 7.10 1.88
C GLU A 161 -8.29 7.53 0.41
N MET A 162 -7.71 8.71 0.09
CA MET A 162 -7.57 9.17 -1.29
C MET A 162 -6.76 8.18 -2.14
N PHE A 163 -5.65 7.67 -1.61
CA PHE A 163 -4.83 6.67 -2.31
C PHE A 163 -5.57 5.33 -2.48
N GLU A 164 -6.31 4.86 -1.47
CA GLU A 164 -7.14 3.66 -1.59
C GLU A 164 -8.24 3.79 -2.66
N VAL A 165 -8.89 4.95 -2.74
CA VAL A 165 -9.85 5.24 -3.81
C VAL A 165 -9.16 5.23 -5.18
N ALA A 166 -7.98 5.82 -5.29
CA ALA A 166 -7.22 5.84 -6.55
C ALA A 166 -6.77 4.43 -6.99
N ILE A 167 -6.39 3.56 -6.06
CA ILE A 167 -6.08 2.15 -6.35
C ILE A 167 -7.30 1.45 -6.94
N GLN A 168 -8.48 1.61 -6.33
CA GLN A 168 -9.71 1.00 -6.82
C GLN A 168 -10.18 1.55 -8.16
N ALA A 169 -9.95 2.84 -8.40
CA ALA A 169 -10.21 3.48 -9.68
C ALA A 169 -9.19 3.10 -10.78
N GLY A 170 -8.11 2.37 -10.43
CA GLY A 170 -7.02 2.07 -11.35
C GLY A 170 -6.26 3.31 -11.80
N ARG A 171 -6.13 4.29 -10.90
CA ARG A 171 -5.55 5.63 -11.14
C ARG A 171 -4.38 5.97 -10.21
N ILE A 172 -3.87 4.99 -9.48
CA ILE A 172 -2.80 5.19 -8.49
C ILE A 172 -1.50 5.73 -9.12
N ALA A 173 -1.13 5.24 -10.30
CA ALA A 173 0.07 5.72 -11.00
C ALA A 173 -0.09 7.15 -11.54
N GLU A 174 -1.28 7.53 -12.02
CA GLU A 174 -1.56 8.94 -12.37
C GLU A 174 -1.47 9.85 -11.15
N LEU A 175 -2.09 9.44 -10.03
CA LEU A 175 -2.09 10.23 -8.81
C LEU A 175 -0.69 10.39 -8.23
N GLY A 176 0.09 9.31 -8.17
CA GLY A 176 1.48 9.34 -7.72
C GLY A 176 2.36 10.24 -8.60
N ARG A 177 2.25 10.14 -9.93
CA ARG A 177 2.96 11.04 -10.86
C ARG A 177 2.55 12.49 -10.69
N LEU A 178 1.26 12.76 -10.48
CA LEU A 178 0.76 14.11 -10.22
C LEU A 178 1.32 14.68 -8.90
N HIS A 179 1.35 13.88 -7.83
CA HIS A 179 1.98 14.25 -6.55
C HIS A 179 3.45 14.63 -6.75
N ARG A 180 4.23 13.78 -7.43
CA ARG A 180 5.64 14.06 -7.73
C ARG A 180 5.82 15.34 -8.55
N ASP A 181 4.96 15.58 -9.54
CA ASP A 181 4.99 16.81 -10.34
C ASP A 181 4.79 18.07 -9.49
N GLN A 182 3.81 18.05 -8.57
CA GLN A 182 3.55 19.16 -7.65
C GLN A 182 4.69 19.34 -6.65
N ALA A 183 5.23 18.26 -6.10
CA ALA A 183 6.34 18.29 -5.16
C ALA A 183 7.61 18.90 -5.78
N VAL A 184 8.01 18.42 -6.97
CA VAL A 184 9.21 18.91 -7.68
C VAL A 184 9.07 20.38 -8.06
N LYS A 185 7.88 20.84 -8.46
CA LYS A 185 7.64 22.25 -8.80
C LYS A 185 7.74 23.18 -7.61
N ARG A 186 7.33 22.75 -6.41
CA ARG A 186 7.20 23.62 -5.22
C ARG A 186 8.37 23.50 -4.25
N CYS A 187 9.18 22.45 -4.31
CA CYS A 187 10.37 22.27 -3.46
C CYS A 187 11.68 22.45 -4.24
N ALA A 188 11.83 23.59 -4.93
CA ALA A 188 13.09 23.90 -5.60
C ALA A 188 14.18 24.23 -4.57
N GLY A 189 15.40 23.71 -4.75
CA GLY A 189 16.54 24.08 -3.91
C GLY A 189 16.94 23.06 -2.84
N TYR A 190 16.18 21.98 -2.66
CA TYR A 190 16.37 21.06 -1.53
C TYR A 190 16.30 19.60 -1.96
N THR A 191 17.00 18.73 -1.22
CA THR A 191 16.81 17.28 -1.27
C THR A 191 15.35 16.93 -0.94
N LEU A 192 14.77 15.99 -1.68
CA LEU A 192 13.34 15.70 -1.62
C LEU A 192 13.07 14.21 -1.40
N PHE A 193 12.22 13.91 -0.42
CA PHE A 193 11.67 12.57 -0.20
C PHE A 193 10.25 12.53 -0.80
N LEU A 194 9.99 11.50 -1.61
CA LEU A 194 8.75 11.30 -2.35
C LEU A 194 8.18 9.92 -2.06
N ASN A 195 6.98 9.88 -1.50
CA ASN A 195 6.22 8.65 -1.33
C ASN A 195 5.88 7.98 -2.67
N ILE A 196 6.02 6.64 -2.70
CA ILE A 196 5.55 5.78 -3.79
C ILE A 196 4.68 4.68 -3.21
N HIS A 197 3.49 4.53 -3.79
CA HIS A 197 2.64 3.39 -3.48
C HIS A 197 3.09 2.14 -4.26
N PRO A 198 3.22 0.95 -3.65
CA PRO A 198 3.69 -0.25 -4.38
C PRO A 198 2.87 -0.67 -5.61
N HIS A 199 1.59 -0.31 -5.65
CA HIS A 199 0.78 -0.51 -6.85
C HIS A 199 1.22 0.30 -8.07
N GLU A 200 2.05 1.34 -7.92
CA GLU A 200 2.61 2.08 -9.05
C GLU A 200 3.59 1.24 -9.89
N PHE A 201 4.27 0.25 -9.29
CA PHE A 201 5.19 -0.65 -10.00
C PHE A 201 4.50 -1.48 -11.09
N ASP A 202 3.19 -1.70 -10.97
CA ASP A 202 2.40 -2.48 -11.95
C ASP A 202 2.24 -1.74 -13.30
N TYR A 203 2.47 -0.42 -13.35
CA TYR A 203 2.19 0.42 -14.52
C TYR A 203 3.45 0.79 -15.33
N GLY A 204 4.65 0.59 -14.78
CA GLY A 204 5.92 0.87 -15.45
C GLY A 204 6.19 2.35 -15.74
N TRP A 205 5.51 3.28 -15.03
CA TRP A 205 5.66 4.72 -15.27
C TRP A 205 6.86 5.33 -14.57
N LEU A 206 7.24 4.79 -13.41
CA LEU A 206 8.36 5.27 -12.60
C LEU A 206 9.70 5.25 -13.33
N VAL A 207 9.86 4.37 -14.32
CA VAL A 207 11.09 4.29 -15.11
C VAL A 207 11.08 5.21 -16.33
N ARG A 208 9.95 5.85 -16.65
CA ARG A 208 9.87 6.68 -17.85
C ARG A 208 10.74 7.94 -17.71
N PRO A 209 11.51 8.32 -18.74
CA PRO A 209 12.38 9.50 -18.66
C PRO A 209 11.64 10.82 -18.37
N ASP A 210 10.33 10.87 -18.62
CA ASP A 210 9.51 12.05 -18.40
C ASP A 210 8.86 12.10 -17.00
N ASP A 211 9.11 11.13 -16.12
CA ASP A 211 8.62 11.20 -14.75
C ASP A 211 9.18 12.46 -14.05
N PRO A 212 8.35 13.26 -13.36
CA PRO A 212 8.77 14.53 -12.77
C PRO A 212 9.98 14.43 -11.85
N MET A 213 10.18 13.31 -11.15
CA MET A 213 11.31 13.14 -10.22
C MET A 213 12.67 13.31 -10.92
N PHE A 214 12.80 12.92 -12.19
CA PHE A 214 14.04 13.05 -12.95
C PHE A 214 14.36 14.49 -13.38
N ARG A 215 13.41 15.42 -13.22
CA ARG A 215 13.60 16.85 -13.51
C ARG A 215 14.05 17.63 -12.29
N HIS A 216 14.01 17.03 -11.10
CA HIS A 216 14.46 17.66 -9.89
C HIS A 216 15.99 17.81 -9.91
N ARG A 217 16.49 19.00 -9.59
CA ARG A 217 17.95 19.27 -9.67
C ARG A 217 18.73 18.78 -8.45
N TRP A 218 18.03 18.52 -7.35
CA TRP A 218 18.61 18.08 -6.09
C TRP A 218 18.34 16.59 -5.88
N PRO A 219 19.07 15.92 -4.98
CA PRO A 219 18.86 14.49 -4.73
C PRO A 219 17.39 14.20 -4.38
N VAL A 220 16.89 13.08 -4.88
CA VAL A 220 15.55 12.58 -4.60
C VAL A 220 15.68 11.20 -3.98
N THR A 221 14.89 10.97 -2.93
CA THR A 221 14.71 9.66 -2.31
C THR A 221 13.26 9.23 -2.47
N LEU A 222 13.03 8.00 -2.90
CA LEU A 222 11.70 7.42 -2.98
C LEU A 222 11.40 6.62 -1.73
N GLU A 223 10.25 6.85 -1.12
CA GLU A 223 9.81 6.12 0.08
C GLU A 223 8.82 5.03 -0.32
N ILE A 224 9.06 3.81 0.16
CA ILE A 224 8.14 2.69 0.00
C ILE A 224 7.72 2.21 1.38
N THR A 225 6.42 2.18 1.62
CA THR A 225 5.86 1.68 2.88
C THR A 225 6.06 0.17 3.04
N GLU A 226 6.48 -0.25 4.24
CA GLU A 226 6.64 -1.67 4.60
C GLU A 226 5.32 -2.45 4.55
N SER A 227 4.23 -1.79 4.91
CA SER A 227 2.92 -2.41 5.17
C SER A 227 2.26 -3.05 3.94
N VAL A 228 2.71 -2.72 2.74
CA VAL A 228 2.15 -3.24 1.48
C VAL A 228 3.10 -4.29 0.87
N PRO A 229 2.69 -5.58 0.85
CA PRO A 229 3.52 -6.63 0.27
C PRO A 229 3.82 -6.39 -1.21
N LEU A 230 5.10 -6.45 -1.59
CA LEU A 230 5.52 -6.40 -2.98
C LEU A 230 5.07 -7.69 -3.69
N LYS A 231 3.96 -7.63 -4.43
CA LYS A 231 3.37 -8.79 -5.12
C LYS A 231 4.29 -9.43 -6.17
N TYR A 232 5.27 -8.67 -6.68
CA TYR A 232 6.25 -9.12 -7.68
C TYR A 232 7.64 -8.59 -7.35
N PHE A 233 8.27 -9.21 -6.36
CA PHE A 233 9.57 -8.78 -5.85
C PHE A 233 10.62 -8.56 -6.97
N ALA A 234 10.73 -9.47 -7.94
CA ALA A 234 11.66 -9.33 -9.06
C ALA A 234 11.38 -8.12 -9.98
N GLN A 235 10.10 -7.81 -10.23
CA GLN A 235 9.73 -6.64 -11.05
C GLN A 235 10.02 -5.34 -10.29
N CYS A 236 9.67 -5.29 -9.00
CA CYS A 236 9.95 -4.14 -8.15
C CYS A 236 11.46 -3.88 -8.08
N HIS A 237 12.25 -4.94 -7.87
CA HIS A 237 13.71 -4.86 -7.86
C HIS A 237 14.28 -4.34 -9.19
N SER A 238 13.77 -4.82 -10.34
CA SER A 238 14.22 -4.32 -11.65
C SER A 238 13.91 -2.83 -11.85
N VAL A 239 12.72 -2.39 -11.44
CA VAL A 239 12.31 -0.98 -11.54
C VAL A 239 13.17 -0.12 -10.62
N LEU A 240 13.38 -0.56 -9.37
CA LEU A 240 14.21 0.15 -8.39
C LEU A 240 15.67 0.23 -8.84
N ALA A 241 16.24 -0.84 -9.38
CA ALA A 241 17.58 -0.84 -9.94
C ALA A 241 17.72 0.13 -11.13
N GLU A 242 16.69 0.30 -11.95
CA GLU A 242 16.69 1.32 -13.01
C GLU A 242 16.62 2.74 -12.46
N ILE A 243 15.75 2.98 -11.48
CA ILE A 243 15.59 4.29 -10.86
C ILE A 243 16.87 4.71 -10.12
N ARG A 244 17.52 3.78 -9.41
CA ARG A 244 18.81 4.01 -8.75
C ARG A 244 19.93 4.34 -9.72
N ARG A 245 19.99 3.66 -10.89
CA ARG A 245 20.94 4.02 -11.96
C ARG A 245 20.75 5.43 -12.50
N LYS A 246 19.59 6.05 -12.28
CA LYS A 246 19.30 7.44 -12.63
C LYS A 246 19.55 8.42 -11.48
N GLY A 247 20.18 7.97 -10.39
CA GLY A 247 20.60 8.81 -9.26
C GLY A 247 19.54 9.06 -8.20
N ILE A 248 18.49 8.25 -8.16
CA ILE A 248 17.40 8.36 -7.18
C ILE A 248 17.60 7.29 -6.09
N SER A 249 17.63 7.70 -4.83
CA SER A 249 17.79 6.81 -3.68
C SER A 249 16.46 6.16 -3.27
N LEU A 250 16.55 5.12 -2.43
CA LEU A 250 15.42 4.41 -1.87
C LEU A 250 15.40 4.53 -0.34
N ALA A 251 14.21 4.76 0.20
CA ALA A 251 13.89 4.67 1.62
C ALA A 251 12.81 3.60 1.85
N ILE A 252 12.95 2.87 2.96
CA ILE A 252 11.86 2.06 3.53
C ILE A 252 11.18 2.87 4.62
N ASP A 253 9.87 3.02 4.49
CA ASP A 253 9.02 3.87 5.33
C ASP A 253 8.19 3.01 6.30
N ASP A 254 7.80 3.60 7.43
CA ASP A 254 7.00 2.98 8.50
C ASP A 254 7.56 1.65 9.07
N LEU A 255 8.89 1.51 9.18
CA LEU A 255 9.45 0.28 9.75
C LEU A 255 8.94 0.09 11.19
N GLY A 256 8.25 -1.02 11.45
CA GLY A 256 7.78 -1.39 12.78
C GLY A 256 6.31 -1.12 13.11
N ALA A 257 5.54 -0.48 12.21
CA ALA A 257 4.09 -0.31 12.35
C ALA A 257 3.29 -1.63 12.15
N GLY A 258 3.95 -2.79 12.05
CA GLY A 258 3.32 -4.07 11.75
C GLY A 258 4.26 -5.30 11.75
N PHE A 259 4.12 -6.17 10.74
CA PHE A 259 5.02 -7.32 10.53
C PHE A 259 6.40 -6.82 10.13
N SER A 260 7.29 -6.55 11.10
CA SER A 260 8.67 -6.13 10.85
C SER A 260 9.38 -7.15 9.95
N ASN A 261 9.48 -6.84 8.68
CA ASN A 261 10.13 -7.63 7.67
C ASN A 261 11.49 -7.00 7.42
N LEU A 262 12.41 -7.19 8.37
CA LEU A 262 13.84 -6.88 8.19
C LEU A 262 14.41 -7.46 6.89
N LYS A 263 13.73 -8.47 6.33
CA LYS A 263 14.00 -8.96 4.98
C LYS A 263 13.95 -7.85 3.93
N TYR A 264 13.04 -6.88 3.99
CA TYR A 264 12.96 -5.76 3.04
C TYR A 264 14.25 -4.94 3.03
N ILE A 265 14.86 -4.71 4.19
CA ILE A 265 16.16 -4.03 4.29
C ILE A 265 17.22 -4.84 3.54
N SER A 266 17.25 -6.16 3.74
CA SER A 266 18.19 -7.05 3.05
C SER A 266 17.93 -7.21 1.56
N ASP A 267 16.67 -7.13 1.16
CA ASP A 267 16.20 -7.47 -0.17
C ASP A 267 16.26 -6.28 -1.12
N LEU A 268 15.99 -5.09 -0.60
CA LEU A 268 15.90 -3.84 -1.36
C LEU A 268 17.15 -2.97 -1.21
N GLU A 269 18.01 -3.28 -0.25
CA GLU A 269 19.27 -2.59 0.03
C GLU A 269 19.10 -1.06 0.07
N PRO A 270 18.15 -0.53 0.86
CA PRO A 270 17.79 0.89 0.81
C PRO A 270 18.90 1.76 1.38
N GLU A 271 19.05 2.99 0.86
CA GLU A 271 19.94 3.99 1.43
C GLU A 271 19.42 4.55 2.76
N VAL A 272 18.09 4.51 2.98
CA VAL A 272 17.46 5.04 4.20
C VAL A 272 16.41 4.06 4.73
N VAL A 273 16.35 3.92 6.06
CA VAL A 273 15.28 3.24 6.78
C VAL A 273 14.65 4.24 7.74
N LYS A 274 13.34 4.38 7.69
CA LYS A 274 12.60 5.27 8.58
C LYS A 274 11.85 4.46 9.64
N LEU A 275 12.08 4.80 10.91
CA LEU A 275 11.47 4.17 12.08
C LEU A 275 10.15 4.87 12.39
N ASP A 276 9.07 4.09 12.40
CA ASP A 276 7.72 4.61 12.61
C ASP A 276 7.52 5.26 13.99
N ARG A 277 6.59 6.22 14.06
CA ARG A 277 6.18 6.92 15.28
C ARG A 277 5.86 5.97 16.43
N GLU A 278 5.19 4.84 16.17
CA GLU A 278 4.80 3.87 17.22
C GLU A 278 6.01 3.29 17.95
N LEU A 279 7.18 3.25 17.31
CA LEU A 279 8.43 2.84 17.94
C LEU A 279 9.05 3.94 18.80
N ILE A 280 8.84 5.21 18.44
CA ILE A 280 9.49 6.37 19.05
C ILE A 280 8.66 6.97 20.19
N ALA A 281 7.34 6.80 20.15
CA ALA A 281 6.41 7.37 21.13
C ALA A 281 6.70 6.93 22.57
N GLY A 282 7.02 7.92 23.41
CA GLY A 282 7.34 7.68 24.82
C GLY A 282 8.61 6.85 25.03
N LEU A 283 9.54 6.86 24.06
CA LEU A 283 10.79 6.12 24.15
C LEU A 283 11.63 6.63 25.34
N VAL A 284 11.91 5.73 26.29
CA VAL A 284 12.76 6.03 27.45
C VAL A 284 14.14 5.41 27.26
N PRO A 285 15.24 6.17 27.46
CA PRO A 285 16.61 5.62 27.47
C PRO A 285 16.75 4.40 28.38
N ASP A 286 17.58 3.43 27.98
CA ASP A 286 17.83 2.18 28.71
C ASP A 286 16.59 1.30 28.98
N SER A 287 15.44 1.61 28.41
CA SER A 287 14.29 0.71 28.40
C SER A 287 14.56 -0.52 27.52
N ARG A 288 13.72 -1.55 27.66
CA ARG A 288 13.77 -2.71 26.77
C ARG A 288 13.53 -2.32 25.30
N GLN A 289 12.61 -1.39 25.05
CA GLN A 289 12.32 -0.89 23.72
C GLN A 289 13.51 -0.13 23.14
N PHE A 290 14.16 0.73 23.94
CA PHE A 290 15.37 1.43 23.55
C PHE A 290 16.49 0.47 23.12
N ARG A 291 16.80 -0.56 23.92
CA ARG A 291 17.82 -1.55 23.55
C ARG A 291 17.48 -2.32 22.26
N LEU A 292 16.19 -2.62 22.05
CA LEU A 292 15.72 -3.24 20.81
C LEU A 292 15.96 -2.31 19.61
N LEU A 293 15.55 -1.05 19.72
CA LEU A 293 15.75 -0.07 18.65
C LEU A 293 17.23 0.20 18.38
N ALA A 294 18.07 0.25 19.41
CA ALA A 294 19.51 0.40 19.25
C ALA A 294 20.10 -0.76 18.42
N SER A 295 19.59 -1.97 18.63
CA SER A 295 19.99 -3.15 17.84
C SER A 295 19.51 -3.06 16.39
N ILE A 296 18.32 -2.51 16.15
CA ILE A 296 17.77 -2.29 14.80
C ILE A 296 18.56 -1.19 14.07
N VAL A 297 18.88 -0.09 14.74
CA VAL A 297 19.71 1.00 14.19
C VAL A 297 21.08 0.46 13.79
N ALA A 298 21.74 -0.30 14.69
CA ALA A 298 23.02 -0.93 14.40
C ALA A 298 22.93 -1.92 13.22
N LEU A 299 21.85 -2.69 13.12
CA LEU A 299 21.61 -3.56 11.97
C LEU A 299 21.50 -2.75 10.66
N CYS A 300 20.74 -1.67 10.65
CA CYS A 300 20.59 -0.81 9.46
C CYS A 300 21.95 -0.24 9.03
N HIS A 301 22.74 0.26 9.97
CA HIS A 301 24.10 0.78 9.69
C HIS A 301 25.04 -0.31 9.16
N ASN A 302 24.97 -1.54 9.70
CA ASN A 302 25.73 -2.68 9.19
C ASN A 302 25.31 -3.10 7.78
N MET A 303 24.12 -2.70 7.35
CA MET A 303 23.59 -2.89 6.00
C MET A 303 23.74 -1.64 5.12
N GLU A 304 24.58 -0.69 5.56
CA GLU A 304 24.90 0.55 4.85
C GLU A 304 23.69 1.50 4.67
N ALA A 305 22.62 1.31 5.45
CA ALA A 305 21.44 2.15 5.45
C ALA A 305 21.49 3.20 6.57
N GLN A 306 21.20 4.47 6.24
CA GLN A 306 21.01 5.53 7.23
C GLN A 306 19.63 5.41 7.90
N VAL A 307 19.50 5.87 9.14
CA VAL A 307 18.25 5.76 9.89
C VAL A 307 17.61 7.12 10.16
N THR A 308 16.33 7.23 9.84
CA THR A 308 15.48 8.38 10.21
C THR A 308 14.51 7.97 11.32
N ALA A 309 14.43 8.72 12.42
CA ALA A 309 13.34 8.55 13.39
C ALA A 309 12.17 9.49 13.05
N GLU A 310 10.97 8.95 12.90
CA GLU A 310 9.79 9.71 12.52
C GLU A 310 8.85 10.04 13.67
N GLY A 311 8.10 11.12 13.46
CA GLY A 311 7.07 11.56 14.39
C GLY A 311 7.63 11.98 15.76
N VAL A 312 8.86 12.49 15.82
CA VAL A 312 9.41 13.01 17.08
C VAL A 312 8.68 14.31 17.46
N GLU A 313 8.07 14.34 18.64
CA GLU A 313 7.22 15.46 19.06
C GLU A 313 7.79 16.22 20.27
N THR A 314 8.65 15.59 21.07
CA THR A 314 9.19 16.17 22.30
C THR A 314 10.72 16.22 22.30
N GLU A 315 11.30 17.13 23.09
CA GLU A 315 12.75 17.20 23.31
C GLU A 315 13.29 15.91 23.93
N ALA A 316 12.54 15.28 24.85
CA ALA A 316 12.93 14.02 25.46
C ALA A 316 12.99 12.86 24.43
N GLU A 317 12.04 12.79 23.50
CA GLU A 317 12.09 11.81 22.40
C GLU A 317 13.27 12.11 21.46
N LEU A 318 13.54 13.39 21.16
CA LEU A 318 14.69 13.80 20.35
C LEU A 318 16.02 13.34 20.99
N ASP A 319 16.20 13.61 22.28
CA ASP A 319 17.39 13.18 23.03
C ASP A 319 17.53 11.65 23.02
N ALA A 320 16.42 10.92 23.21
CA ALA A 320 16.41 9.45 23.17
C ALA A 320 16.82 8.91 21.80
N VAL A 321 16.25 9.41 20.70
CA VAL A 321 16.60 8.91 19.36
C VAL A 321 18.01 9.31 18.93
N VAL A 322 18.50 10.48 19.35
CA VAL A 322 19.91 10.86 19.16
C VAL A 322 20.82 9.89 19.91
N ALA A 323 20.47 9.48 21.13
CA ALA A 323 21.23 8.50 21.89
C ALA A 323 21.20 7.08 21.26
N LEU A 324 20.15 6.74 20.49
CA LEU A 324 20.13 5.51 19.68
C LEU A 324 21.15 5.53 18.53
N GLY A 325 21.63 6.73 18.14
CA GLY A 325 22.57 6.91 17.05
C GLY A 325 21.93 7.12 15.67
N VAL A 326 20.63 7.45 15.61
CA VAL A 326 19.95 7.75 14.33
C VAL A 326 20.65 8.90 13.59
N ASP A 327 20.58 8.88 12.26
CA ASP A 327 21.24 9.86 11.41
C ASP A 327 20.36 11.10 11.19
N PHE A 328 19.07 10.86 11.03
CA PHE A 328 18.07 11.88 10.72
C PHE A 328 16.88 11.81 11.68
N VAL A 329 16.22 12.94 11.86
CA VAL A 329 14.99 13.02 12.66
C VAL A 329 13.96 13.90 11.95
N GLN A 330 12.72 13.43 11.94
CA GLN A 330 11.56 14.14 11.41
C GLN A 330 10.44 14.16 12.45
N GLY A 331 9.78 15.29 12.60
CA GLY A 331 8.63 15.40 13.48
C GLY A 331 8.29 16.83 13.89
N TYR A 332 7.24 16.97 14.69
CA TYR A 332 6.76 18.28 15.14
C TYR A 332 7.72 19.00 16.08
N VAL A 333 8.71 18.29 16.64
CA VAL A 333 9.81 18.90 17.39
C VAL A 333 10.57 19.94 16.55
N PHE A 334 10.58 19.80 15.21
CA PHE A 334 11.24 20.75 14.30
C PHE A 334 10.30 21.62 13.47
N GLY A 335 9.14 21.08 13.12
CA GLY A 335 8.21 21.76 12.23
C GLY A 335 7.06 20.86 11.79
N ARG A 336 5.88 21.46 11.63
CA ARG A 336 4.72 20.79 11.03
C ARG A 336 4.80 20.86 9.50
N PRO A 337 4.20 19.91 8.77
CA PRO A 337 4.06 20.00 7.33
C PRO A 337 3.41 21.33 6.90
N ALA A 338 4.02 22.03 5.94
CA ALA A 338 3.51 23.28 5.40
C ALA A 338 3.85 23.46 3.91
N ASP A 339 3.15 24.36 3.22
CA ASP A 339 3.45 24.82 1.86
C ASP A 339 3.39 26.36 1.87
N PRO A 340 4.48 27.08 1.51
CA PRO A 340 5.78 26.61 1.03
C PRO A 340 6.58 25.79 2.06
N PRO A 341 7.68 25.11 1.67
CA PRO A 341 8.53 24.37 2.60
C PRO A 341 8.94 25.21 3.82
N PRO A 342 8.65 24.77 5.06
CA PRO A 342 8.90 25.56 6.25
C PRO A 342 10.37 25.46 6.70
N ASP A 343 10.88 26.49 7.36
CA ASP A 343 12.21 26.44 7.97
C ASP A 343 12.33 25.32 9.02
N LEU A 344 13.53 24.77 9.16
CA LEU A 344 13.87 23.85 10.25
C LEU A 344 14.11 24.65 11.55
N ILE A 345 13.30 24.40 12.59
CA ILE A 345 13.41 25.11 13.88
C ILE A 345 13.87 24.13 14.96
N TRP A 346 15.01 24.37 15.59
CA TRP A 346 15.45 23.53 16.71
C TRP A 346 14.67 23.88 17.99
N PRO A 347 14.32 22.89 18.84
CA PRO A 347 13.79 23.18 20.16
C PRO A 347 14.77 24.05 20.97
N GLY A 348 14.24 24.92 21.84
CA GLY A 348 15.02 25.88 22.63
C GLY A 348 15.56 27.10 21.85
N THR A 349 15.42 27.17 20.53
CA THR A 349 15.79 28.37 19.76
C THR A 349 14.73 29.45 20.01
N ARG A 350 15.05 30.47 20.80
CA ARG A 350 14.19 31.66 20.92
C ARG A 350 14.16 32.37 19.56
N ARG A 351 12.95 32.63 19.04
CA ARG A 351 12.75 33.49 17.87
C ARG A 351 13.16 34.92 18.16
#